data_AF-A0A2H0NAV4-F1
#
_entry.id   AF-A0A2H0NAV4-F1
#
_cell.length_a   1.000
_cell.length_b   1.000
_cell.length_c   1.000
_cell.angle_alpha   90.00
_cell.angle_beta   90.00
_cell.angle_gamma   90.00
#
_symmetry.space_group_name_H-M   'P 1'
#
loop_
_entity.id
_entity.type
_entity.pdbx_description
1 polymer ?
#
loop_
_entity_poly.entity_id
_entity_poly.type
_entity_poly.pdbx_seq_one_letter_code
_entity_poly.pdbx_strand_id
1 'polypeptide(L)'
;MEGKNICSKLNPFRECIEYNLGLWECPGFLFLIMGLANIVAMVATYFVANRYSDQPEIVALIVIIISAIFLVISYSITQGFDKLAQANKMKTEFVSVASHQLRTPLSSMRWALNLLLDEHFQGSEQEKTSYLESVQESAERMIKLVNDLLDVSRIEMGRMIFAPRQTNLYIIAQKIIGSLTPYAKANNVALTLDAPETLPNVFTDPDRILLVVQNLIENAIKYTKG
;
A
#
# COMPACT_ATOMS: atom_id res chain seq x y z
N MET A 1 15.49 -25.61 1.51
CA MET A 1 14.61 -24.97 2.51
C MET A 1 13.27 -24.54 1.90
N GLU A 2 12.66 -25.33 1.01
CA GLU A 2 11.44 -24.91 0.26
C GLU A 2 10.13 -25.57 0.73
N GLY A 3 10.18 -26.60 1.57
CA GLY A 3 8.98 -27.33 2.02
C GLY A 3 8.07 -26.58 3.03
N LYS A 4 8.60 -25.61 3.79
CA LYS A 4 7.81 -24.87 4.80
C LYS A 4 6.82 -23.86 4.21
N ASN A 5 7.03 -23.43 2.96
CA ASN A 5 6.19 -22.39 2.33
C ASN A 5 4.90 -22.94 1.72
N ILE A 6 4.81 -24.24 1.46
CA ILE A 6 3.61 -24.87 0.87
C ILE A 6 2.60 -25.22 1.97
N CYS A 7 3.05 -25.84 3.07
CA CYS A 7 2.17 -26.13 4.21
C CYS A 7 1.63 -24.86 4.89
N SER A 8 2.37 -23.75 4.87
CA SER A 8 1.86 -22.48 5.39
C SER A 8 0.86 -21.82 4.45
N LYS A 9 0.91 -22.06 3.13
CA LYS A 9 -0.11 -21.57 2.18
C LYS A 9 -1.42 -22.37 2.24
N LEU A 10 -1.37 -23.61 2.71
CA LEU A 10 -2.53 -24.49 2.84
C LEU A 10 -3.26 -24.36 4.18
N ASN A 11 -2.82 -23.49 5.10
CA ASN A 11 -3.47 -23.35 6.40
C ASN A 11 -4.69 -22.40 6.29
N PRO A 12 -5.93 -22.92 6.40
CA PRO A 12 -7.16 -22.13 6.27
C PRO A 12 -7.32 -21.09 7.40
N PHE A 13 -6.49 -21.17 8.44
CA PHE A 13 -6.48 -20.23 9.56
C PHE A 13 -5.35 -19.19 9.49
N ARG A 14 -4.49 -19.25 8.46
CA ARG A 14 -3.35 -18.34 8.33
C ARG A 14 -3.78 -16.89 8.24
N GLU A 15 -4.75 -16.62 7.38
CA GLU A 15 -5.36 -15.29 7.23
C GLU A 15 -5.88 -14.76 8.57
N CYS A 16 -6.42 -15.64 9.41
CA CYS A 16 -7.09 -15.25 10.65
C CYS A 16 -6.09 -14.90 11.75
N ILE A 17 -4.96 -15.62 11.78
CA ILE A 17 -3.80 -15.25 12.60
C ILE A 17 -3.16 -13.95 12.08
N GLU A 18 -3.09 -13.77 10.75
CA GLU A 18 -2.45 -12.61 10.11
C GLU A 18 -3.29 -11.32 10.21
N TYR A 19 -4.62 -11.45 10.27
CA TYR A 19 -5.57 -10.33 10.36
C TYR A 19 -6.12 -10.13 11.78
N ASN A 20 -5.67 -10.91 12.77
CA ASN A 20 -6.17 -10.89 14.16
C ASN A 20 -7.71 -10.94 14.24
N LEU A 21 -8.33 -11.72 13.36
CA LEU A 21 -9.77 -11.86 13.25
C LEU A 21 -10.27 -12.91 14.26
N GLY A 22 -11.50 -12.72 14.76
CA GLY A 22 -12.15 -13.75 15.57
C GLY A 22 -12.36 -15.04 14.77
N LEU A 23 -12.49 -16.18 15.47
CA LEU A 23 -12.65 -17.48 14.82
C LEU A 23 -13.85 -17.49 13.84
N TRP A 24 -14.95 -16.80 14.19
CA TRP A 24 -16.17 -16.71 13.38
C TRP A 24 -16.13 -15.65 12.25
N GLU A 25 -15.10 -14.81 12.23
CA GLU A 25 -14.86 -13.81 11.18
C GLU A 25 -13.85 -14.32 10.15
N CYS A 26 -13.28 -15.50 10.41
CA CYS A 26 -12.24 -16.14 9.63
C CYS A 26 -12.80 -16.76 8.34
N PRO A 27 -12.45 -16.25 7.15
CA PRO A 27 -13.04 -16.71 5.88
C PRO A 27 -12.78 -18.20 5.62
N GLY A 28 -11.57 -18.68 5.88
CA GLY A 28 -11.21 -20.09 5.71
C GLY A 28 -11.92 -21.03 6.70
N PHE A 29 -12.13 -20.59 7.95
CA PHE A 29 -12.92 -21.35 8.93
C PHE A 29 -14.40 -21.40 8.56
N LEU A 30 -14.98 -20.26 8.15
CA LEU A 30 -16.35 -20.20 7.68
C LEU A 30 -16.57 -21.10 6.47
N PHE A 31 -15.63 -21.11 5.51
CA PHE A 31 -15.69 -22.01 4.35
C PHE A 31 -15.69 -23.49 4.77
N LEU A 32 -14.83 -23.88 5.72
CA LEU A 32 -14.79 -25.25 6.23
C LEU A 32 -16.09 -25.64 6.94
N ILE A 33 -16.63 -24.78 7.81
CA ILE A 33 -17.90 -25.03 8.50
C ILE A 33 -19.05 -25.14 7.51
N MET A 34 -19.15 -24.22 6.55
CA MET A 34 -20.19 -24.22 5.52
C MET A 34 -20.10 -25.48 4.65
N GLY A 35 -18.88 -25.91 4.28
CA GLY A 35 -18.65 -27.16 3.57
C GLY A 35 -19.11 -28.38 4.35
N LEU A 36 -18.76 -28.47 5.64
CA LEU A 36 -19.19 -29.54 6.54
C LEU A 36 -20.72 -29.58 6.70
N ALA A 37 -21.34 -28.43 6.92
CA ALA A 37 -22.80 -28.31 7.02
C ALA A 37 -23.50 -28.78 5.73
N ASN A 38 -22.94 -28.45 4.57
CA ASN A 38 -23.46 -28.85 3.27
C ASN A 38 -23.36 -30.37 3.05
N ILE A 39 -22.22 -30.98 3.41
CA ILE A 39 -22.04 -32.44 3.34
C ILE A 39 -23.03 -33.16 4.27
N VAL A 40 -23.19 -32.68 5.51
CA VAL A 40 -24.14 -33.26 6.47
C VAL A 40 -25.58 -33.15 5.96
N ALA A 41 -25.97 -31.99 5.43
CA ALA A 41 -27.29 -31.81 4.83
C ALA A 41 -27.51 -32.78 3.66
N MET A 42 -26.52 -32.93 2.78
CA MET A 42 -26.61 -33.84 1.62
C MET A 42 -26.77 -35.31 2.03
N VAL A 43 -25.98 -35.76 3.02
CA VAL A 43 -26.08 -37.14 3.55
C VAL A 43 -27.42 -37.37 4.24
N ALA A 44 -27.89 -36.42 5.03
CA ALA A 44 -29.18 -36.51 5.72
C ALA A 44 -30.34 -36.57 4.72
N THR A 45 -30.34 -35.70 3.70
CA THR A 45 -31.39 -35.70 2.67
C THR A 45 -31.37 -36.97 1.83
N TYR A 46 -30.20 -37.51 1.49
CA TYR A 46 -30.09 -38.81 0.81
C TYR A 46 -30.69 -39.95 1.64
N PHE A 47 -30.37 -40.01 2.94
CA PHE A 47 -30.88 -41.06 3.81
C PHE A 47 -32.41 -40.99 3.99
N VAL A 48 -32.96 -39.77 4.09
CA VAL A 48 -34.41 -39.54 4.13
C VAL A 48 -35.06 -39.92 2.78
N ALA A 49 -34.47 -39.50 1.66
CA ALA A 49 -35.00 -39.82 0.32
C ALA A 49 -35.06 -41.32 0.08
N ASN A 50 -34.00 -42.06 0.44
CA ASN A 50 -33.93 -43.51 0.29
C ASN A 50 -34.94 -44.27 1.19
N ARG A 51 -35.43 -43.65 2.26
CA ARG A 51 -36.41 -44.26 3.19
C ARG A 51 -37.86 -43.93 2.87
N TYR A 52 -38.13 -42.84 2.14
CA TYR A 52 -39.49 -42.30 1.95
C TYR A 52 -39.90 -42.03 0.50
N SER A 53 -39.00 -42.16 -0.48
CA SER A 53 -39.27 -41.80 -1.88
C SER A 53 -38.96 -42.94 -2.84
N ASP A 54 -39.88 -43.22 -3.77
CA ASP A 54 -39.73 -44.26 -4.80
C ASP A 54 -38.69 -43.90 -5.89
N GLN A 55 -38.21 -42.65 -5.94
CA GLN A 55 -37.22 -42.16 -6.91
C GLN A 55 -36.09 -41.37 -6.24
N PRO A 56 -35.17 -42.04 -5.51
CA PRO A 56 -34.08 -41.39 -4.77
C PRO A 56 -33.10 -40.61 -5.66
N GLU A 57 -33.01 -40.95 -6.95
CA GLU A 57 -32.10 -40.33 -7.93
C GLU A 57 -32.43 -38.84 -8.17
N ILE A 58 -33.70 -38.47 -8.27
CA ILE A 58 -34.14 -37.08 -8.53
C ILE A 58 -33.81 -36.19 -7.32
N VAL A 59 -34.04 -36.69 -6.11
CA VAL A 59 -33.76 -35.95 -4.88
C VAL A 59 -32.26 -35.72 -4.74
N ALA A 60 -31.42 -36.72 -5.01
CA ALA A 60 -29.97 -36.58 -5.00
C ALA A 60 -29.49 -35.53 -6.01
N LEU A 61 -30.04 -35.51 -7.22
CA LEU A 61 -29.65 -34.55 -8.27
C LEU A 61 -30.01 -33.11 -7.88
N ILE A 62 -31.20 -32.88 -7.31
CA ILE A 62 -31.61 -31.55 -6.81
C ILE A 62 -30.69 -31.08 -5.70
N VAL A 63 -30.36 -31.95 -4.74
CA VAL A 63 -29.46 -31.61 -3.63
C VAL A 63 -28.08 -31.26 -4.15
N ILE A 64 -27.52 -32.03 -5.08
CA ILE A 64 -26.20 -31.75 -5.69
C ILE A 64 -26.18 -30.36 -6.34
N ILE A 65 -27.22 -30.01 -7.09
CA ILE A 65 -27.31 -28.69 -7.75
C ILE A 65 -27.38 -27.57 -6.71
N ILE A 66 -28.23 -27.70 -5.70
CA ILE A 66 -28.36 -26.71 -4.61
C ILE A 66 -27.03 -26.57 -3.87
N SER A 67 -26.38 -27.68 -3.52
CA SER A 67 -25.09 -27.71 -2.85
C SER A 67 -23.99 -27.03 -3.68
N ALA A 68 -23.97 -27.25 -5.00
CA ALA A 68 -23.02 -26.60 -5.90
C ALA A 68 -23.22 -25.07 -5.93
N ILE A 69 -24.47 -24.61 -5.99
CA ILE A 69 -24.80 -23.18 -5.93
C ILE A 69 -24.35 -22.57 -4.60
N PHE A 70 -24.65 -23.23 -3.47
CA PHE A 70 -24.21 -22.77 -2.15
C PHE A 70 -22.68 -22.68 -2.05
N LEU A 71 -21.94 -23.66 -2.58
CA LEU A 71 -20.48 -23.62 -2.60
C LEU A 71 -19.94 -22.43 -3.40
N VAL A 72 -20.50 -22.14 -4.57
CA VAL A 72 -20.09 -21.00 -5.39
C VAL A 72 -20.35 -19.67 -4.68
N ILE A 73 -21.51 -19.54 -4.03
CA ILE A 73 -21.86 -18.35 -3.24
C ILE A 73 -20.91 -18.20 -2.05
N SER A 74 -20.72 -19.26 -1.27
CA SER A 74 -19.80 -19.24 -0.11
C SER A 74 -18.39 -18.86 -0.54
N TYR A 75 -17.87 -19.46 -1.63
CA TYR A 75 -16.56 -19.11 -2.16
C TYR A 75 -16.45 -17.63 -2.57
N SER A 76 -17.47 -17.10 -3.25
CA SER A 76 -17.51 -15.70 -3.68
C SER A 76 -17.54 -14.73 -2.49
N ILE A 77 -18.28 -15.08 -1.43
CA ILE A 77 -18.34 -14.32 -0.18
C ILE A 77 -16.98 -14.32 0.52
N THR A 78 -16.37 -15.50 0.70
CA THR A 78 -15.05 -15.65 1.32
C THR A 78 -14.00 -14.82 0.59
N GLN A 79 -13.96 -14.89 -0.74
CA GLN A 79 -13.05 -14.09 -1.58
C GLN A 79 -13.30 -12.58 -1.47
N GLY A 80 -14.57 -12.17 -1.37
CA GLY A 80 -14.93 -10.76 -1.14
C GLY A 80 -14.43 -10.25 0.22
N PHE A 81 -14.61 -11.04 1.27
CA PHE A 81 -14.14 -10.71 2.61
C PHE A 81 -12.62 -10.65 2.69
N ASP A 82 -11.90 -11.58 2.07
CA ASP A 82 -10.42 -11.57 2.06
C ASP A 82 -9.88 -10.29 1.38
N LYS A 83 -10.41 -9.91 0.21
CA LYS A 83 -10.04 -8.64 -0.45
C LYS A 83 -10.30 -7.42 0.43
N LEU A 84 -11.42 -7.42 1.15
CA LEU A 84 -11.79 -6.32 2.05
C LEU A 84 -10.89 -6.27 3.29
N ALA A 85 -10.54 -7.43 3.86
CA ALA A 85 -9.60 -7.54 4.97
C ALA A 85 -8.20 -7.04 4.56
N GLN A 86 -7.71 -7.45 3.39
CA GLN A 86 -6.45 -6.97 2.83
C GLN A 86 -6.45 -5.46 2.63
N ALA A 87 -7.51 -4.89 2.05
CA ALA A 87 -7.65 -3.45 1.87
C ALA A 87 -7.64 -2.70 3.21
N ASN A 88 -8.36 -3.21 4.22
CA ASN A 88 -8.36 -2.62 5.56
C ASN A 88 -6.99 -2.70 6.26
N LYS A 89 -6.26 -3.81 6.07
CA LYS A 89 -4.90 -3.96 6.60
C LYS A 89 -3.95 -2.95 5.96
N MET A 90 -3.94 -2.86 4.63
CA MET A 90 -3.12 -1.88 3.90
C MET A 90 -3.43 -0.45 4.37
N LYS A 91 -4.71 -0.11 4.57
CA LYS A 91 -5.11 1.19 5.12
C LYS A 91 -4.59 1.42 6.54
N THR A 92 -4.68 0.42 7.40
CA THR A 92 -4.20 0.51 8.80
C THR A 92 -2.68 0.65 8.86
N GLU A 93 -1.95 -0.15 8.07
CA GLU A 93 -0.50 -0.06 7.93
C GLU A 93 -0.08 1.29 7.39
N PHE A 94 -0.78 1.80 6.36
CA PHE A 94 -0.55 3.12 5.80
C PHE A 94 -0.70 4.23 6.84
N VAL A 95 -1.80 4.23 7.62
CA VAL A 95 -2.01 5.22 8.69
C VAL A 95 -0.93 5.12 9.76
N SER A 96 -0.52 3.91 10.14
CA SER A 96 0.55 3.68 11.12
C SER A 96 1.88 4.24 10.64
N VAL A 97 2.28 3.91 9.40
CA VAL A 97 3.51 4.41 8.76
C VAL A 97 3.48 5.93 8.64
N ALA A 98 2.38 6.51 8.13
CA ALA A 98 2.23 7.96 8.03
C ALA A 98 2.37 8.64 9.40
N SER A 99 1.73 8.10 10.44
CA SER A 99 1.83 8.61 11.80
C SER A 99 3.27 8.58 12.33
N HIS A 100 4.00 7.50 12.05
CA HIS A 100 5.40 7.38 12.44
C HIS A 100 6.29 8.39 11.69
N GLN A 101 6.10 8.52 10.37
CA GLN A 101 6.86 9.45 9.54
C GLN A 101 6.60 10.92 9.90
N LEU A 102 5.40 11.26 10.35
CA LEU A 102 5.07 12.60 10.85
C LEU A 102 5.64 12.88 12.25
N ARG A 103 5.71 11.87 13.13
CA ARG A 103 6.21 12.04 14.50
C ARG A 103 7.68 12.45 14.55
N THR A 104 8.51 11.93 13.64
CA THR A 104 9.96 12.21 13.61
C THR A 104 10.29 13.69 13.38
N PRO A 105 9.85 14.35 12.28
CA PRO A 105 10.13 15.77 12.05
C PRO A 105 9.48 16.64 13.12
N LEU A 106 8.29 16.29 13.61
CA LEU A 106 7.64 17.01 14.71
C LEU A 106 8.46 16.97 16.01
N SER A 107 9.05 15.81 16.34
CA SER A 107 9.90 15.65 17.52
C SER A 107 11.20 16.44 17.39
N SER A 108 11.80 16.47 16.18
CA SER A 108 12.98 17.27 15.87
C SER A 108 12.72 18.77 16.04
N MET A 109 11.63 19.28 15.47
CA MET A 109 11.21 20.68 15.65
C MET A 109 10.98 21.02 17.11
N ARG A 110 10.24 20.18 17.85
CA ARG A 110 9.98 20.40 19.27
C ARG A 110 11.27 20.45 20.08
N TRP A 111 12.22 19.56 19.81
CA TRP A 111 13.50 19.55 20.52
C TRP A 111 14.31 20.82 20.25
N ALA A 112 14.45 21.21 18.98
CA ALA A 112 15.18 22.43 18.60
C ALA A 112 14.53 23.68 19.19
N LEU A 113 13.19 23.78 19.16
CA LEU A 113 12.46 24.89 19.77
C LEU A 113 12.61 24.92 21.29
N ASN A 114 12.54 23.77 21.97
CA ASN A 114 12.75 23.70 23.42
C ASN A 114 14.16 24.17 23.81
N LEU A 115 15.17 23.81 23.01
CA LEU A 115 16.55 24.23 23.25
C LEU A 115 16.71 25.75 23.04
N LEU A 116 16.10 26.31 21.99
CA LEU A 116 16.14 27.74 21.70
C LEU A 116 15.36 28.59 22.71
N LEU A 117 14.34 28.02 23.36
CA LEU A 117 13.51 28.68 24.38
C LEU A 117 14.07 28.53 25.81
N ASP A 118 15.07 27.69 26.04
CA ASP A 118 15.70 27.53 27.35
C ASP A 118 16.51 28.78 27.71
N GLU A 119 16.15 29.45 28.81
CA GLU A 119 16.84 30.65 29.30
C GLU A 119 18.31 30.37 29.66
N HIS A 120 18.68 29.12 29.90
CA HIS A 120 20.05 28.70 30.20
C HIS A 120 20.85 28.32 28.95
N PHE A 121 20.26 28.41 27.74
CA PHE A 121 20.95 28.09 26.51
C PHE A 121 22.03 29.15 26.19
N GLN A 122 23.29 28.75 26.28
CA GLN A 122 24.47 29.62 26.05
C GLN A 122 25.06 29.47 24.63
N GLY A 123 24.26 29.04 23.65
CA GLY A 123 24.75 28.88 22.28
C GLY A 123 25.03 30.21 21.58
N SER A 124 26.01 30.19 20.69
CA SER A 124 26.35 31.26 19.77
C SER A 124 25.20 31.59 18.82
N GLU A 125 25.23 32.78 18.20
CA GLU A 125 24.24 33.18 17.21
C GLU A 125 24.21 32.24 16.00
N GLN A 126 25.37 31.67 15.66
CA GLN A 126 25.50 30.70 14.58
C GLN A 126 24.82 29.35 14.92
N GLU A 127 24.93 28.88 16.17
CA GLU A 127 24.21 27.69 16.63
C GLU A 127 22.70 27.91 16.66
N LYS A 128 22.25 29.09 17.12
CA LYS A 128 20.82 29.44 17.08
C LYS A 128 20.26 29.42 15.66
N THR A 129 21.00 29.98 14.72
CA THR A 129 20.64 29.99 13.30
C THR A 129 20.55 28.56 12.76
N SER A 130 21.52 27.70 13.07
CA SER A 130 21.51 26.29 12.67
C SER A 130 20.29 25.52 13.21
N TYR A 131 19.88 25.77 14.46
CA TYR A 131 18.65 25.17 15.00
C TYR A 131 17.38 25.67 14.30
N LEU A 132 17.31 26.96 13.97
CA LEU A 132 16.18 27.51 13.20
C LEU A 132 16.13 26.93 11.78
N GLU A 133 17.27 26.76 11.11
CA GLU A 133 17.37 26.08 9.81
C GLU A 133 16.89 24.63 9.90
N SER A 134 17.27 23.91 10.97
CA SER A 134 16.80 22.54 11.22
C SER A 134 15.29 22.46 11.44
N VAL A 135 14.70 23.46 12.11
CA VAL A 135 13.24 23.59 12.27
C VAL A 135 12.59 23.82 10.91
N GLN A 136 13.12 24.75 10.10
CA GLN A 136 12.60 25.03 8.77
C GLN A 136 12.64 23.78 7.88
N GLU A 137 13.77 23.07 7.83
CA GLU A 137 13.91 21.86 7.03
C GLU A 137 12.91 20.77 7.49
N SER A 138 12.72 20.62 8.79
CA SER A 138 11.75 19.68 9.35
C SER A 138 10.31 20.04 9.00
N ALA A 139 9.97 21.34 8.96
CA ALA A 139 8.66 21.83 8.54
C ALA A 139 8.42 21.59 7.04
N GLU A 140 9.41 21.86 6.19
CA GLU A 140 9.34 21.59 4.75
C GLU A 140 9.15 20.10 4.46
N ARG A 141 9.89 19.23 5.17
CA ARG A 141 9.70 17.77 5.10
C ARG A 141 8.29 17.35 5.51
N MET A 142 7.73 17.94 6.56
CA MET A 142 6.36 17.65 7.02
C MET A 142 5.32 18.09 5.98
N ILE A 143 5.49 19.26 5.36
CA ILE A 143 4.62 19.75 4.28
C ILE A 143 4.66 18.78 3.10
N LYS A 144 5.85 18.30 2.69
CA LYS A 144 5.99 17.30 1.63
C LYS A 144 5.22 16.01 1.96
N LEU A 145 5.40 15.47 3.17
CA LEU A 145 4.67 14.26 3.62
C LEU A 145 3.16 14.43 3.63
N VAL A 146 2.64 15.58 4.07
CA VAL A 146 1.20 15.87 4.07
C VAL A 146 0.67 15.95 2.64
N ASN A 147 1.39 16.61 1.74
CA ASN A 147 1.00 16.69 0.33
C ASN A 147 1.01 15.31 -0.34
N ASP A 148 2.02 14.49 -0.08
CA ASP A 148 2.09 13.11 -0.57
C ASP A 148 0.87 12.30 -0.09
N LEU A 149 0.48 12.46 1.18
CA LEU A 149 -0.70 11.81 1.75
C LEU A 149 -2.01 12.25 1.08
N LEU A 150 -2.15 13.56 0.81
CA LEU A 150 -3.31 14.12 0.12
C LEU A 150 -3.40 13.64 -1.32
N ASP A 151 -2.26 13.53 -2.01
CA ASP A 151 -2.22 13.02 -3.38
C ASP A 151 -2.58 11.53 -3.44
N VAL A 152 -2.09 10.70 -2.51
CA VAL A 152 -2.54 9.31 -2.37
C VAL A 152 -4.05 9.24 -2.13
N SER A 153 -4.59 10.06 -1.22
CA SER A 153 -6.03 10.11 -0.96
C SER A 153 -6.84 10.49 -2.19
N ARG A 154 -6.36 11.43 -3.00
CA ARG A 154 -7.01 11.82 -4.27
C ARG A 154 -6.96 10.69 -5.31
N ILE A 155 -5.88 9.92 -5.38
CA ILE A 155 -5.77 8.74 -6.26
C ILE A 155 -6.81 7.70 -5.88
N GLU A 156 -6.88 7.34 -4.58
CA GLU A 156 -7.82 6.33 -4.07
C GLU A 156 -9.29 6.71 -4.31
N MET A 157 -9.61 8.00 -4.25
CA MET A 157 -10.96 8.49 -4.55
C MET A 157 -11.25 8.64 -6.05
N GLY A 158 -10.28 8.37 -6.94
CA GLY A 158 -10.40 8.64 -8.37
C GLY A 158 -10.55 10.13 -8.70
N ARG A 159 -10.11 11.03 -7.80
CA ARG A 159 -10.24 12.49 -7.91
C ARG A 159 -8.95 13.18 -8.33
N MET A 160 -7.92 12.43 -8.72
CA MET A 160 -6.70 13.01 -9.24
C MET A 160 -6.98 13.66 -10.60
N ILE A 161 -6.79 14.97 -10.68
CA ILE A 161 -6.95 15.74 -11.90
C ILE A 161 -5.60 15.73 -12.64
N PHE A 162 -5.63 15.30 -13.90
CA PHE A 162 -4.50 15.36 -14.82
C PHE A 162 -4.71 16.50 -15.81
N ALA A 163 -3.65 17.23 -16.13
CA ALA A 163 -3.64 18.29 -17.13
C ALA A 163 -2.70 17.94 -18.29
N PRO A 164 -3.04 16.94 -19.12
CA PRO A 164 -2.17 16.50 -20.20
C PRO A 164 -2.04 17.58 -21.28
N ARG A 165 -0.80 17.83 -21.72
CA ARG A 165 -0.46 18.74 -22.81
C ARG A 165 0.73 18.22 -23.61
N GLN A 166 0.91 18.75 -24.81
CA GLN A 166 2.09 18.47 -25.62
C GLN A 166 3.35 18.94 -24.86
N THR A 167 4.21 17.99 -24.54
CA THR A 167 5.33 18.18 -23.61
C THR A 167 6.61 17.62 -24.21
N ASN A 168 7.67 18.41 -24.16
CA ASN A 168 9.01 17.97 -24.51
C ASN A 168 9.69 17.34 -23.28
N LEU A 169 9.90 16.02 -23.30
CA LEU A 169 10.52 15.30 -22.19
C LEU A 169 12.01 15.64 -21.97
N TYR A 170 12.73 16.04 -23.03
CA TYR A 170 14.13 16.42 -22.94
C TYR A 170 14.30 17.66 -22.04
N ILE A 171 13.43 18.67 -22.18
CA ILE A 171 13.43 19.87 -21.33
C ILE A 171 13.15 19.51 -19.86
N ILE A 172 12.21 18.60 -19.61
CA ILE A 172 11.91 18.14 -18.24
C ILE A 172 13.11 17.41 -17.65
N ALA A 173 13.72 16.50 -18.40
CA ALA A 173 14.89 15.75 -17.95
C ALA A 173 16.08 16.67 -17.65
N GLN A 174 16.36 17.64 -18.51
CA GLN A 174 17.39 18.66 -18.25
C GLN A 174 17.13 19.43 -16.95
N LYS A 175 15.88 19.88 -16.74
CA LYS A 175 15.50 20.61 -15.53
C LYS A 175 15.76 19.78 -14.26
N ILE A 176 15.34 18.51 -14.27
CA ILE A 176 15.49 17.61 -13.12
C ILE A 176 16.96 17.31 -12.84
N ILE A 177 17.74 17.00 -13.87
CA ILE A 177 19.18 16.74 -13.72
C ILE A 177 19.89 17.98 -13.21
N GLY A 178 19.57 19.17 -13.72
CA GLY A 178 20.10 20.43 -13.22
C GLY A 178 19.82 20.63 -11.74
N SER A 179 18.58 20.38 -11.29
CA SER A 179 18.22 20.53 -9.88
C SER A 179 18.83 19.47 -8.95
N LEU A 180 19.01 18.24 -9.44
CA LEU A 180 19.51 17.12 -8.62
C LEU A 180 21.04 16.96 -8.68
N THR A 181 21.73 17.66 -9.58
CA THR A 181 23.20 17.60 -9.70
C THR A 181 23.93 17.93 -8.37
N PRO A 182 23.58 18.99 -7.62
CA PRO A 182 24.21 19.26 -6.33
C PRO A 182 24.02 18.13 -5.32
N TYR A 183 22.80 17.57 -5.25
CA TYR A 183 22.46 16.46 -4.36
C TYR A 183 23.20 15.17 -4.74
N ALA A 184 23.31 14.86 -6.03
CA ALA A 184 24.08 13.71 -6.51
C ALA A 184 25.57 13.84 -6.19
N LYS A 185 26.16 15.03 -6.38
CA LYS A 185 27.55 15.31 -6.01
C LYS A 185 27.81 15.13 -4.51
N ALA A 186 26.89 15.60 -3.66
CA ALA A 186 27.00 15.41 -2.21
C ALA A 186 26.98 13.92 -1.80
N ASN A 187 26.38 13.06 -2.62
CA ASN A 187 26.33 11.61 -2.42
C ASN A 187 27.37 10.83 -3.25
N ASN A 188 28.33 11.51 -3.92
CA ASN A 188 29.33 10.92 -4.81
C ASN A 188 28.75 10.09 -5.98
N VAL A 189 27.58 10.47 -6.48
CA VAL A 189 26.93 9.81 -7.63
C VAL A 189 27.04 10.67 -8.88
N ALA A 190 27.44 10.06 -9.99
CA ALA A 190 27.46 10.71 -11.30
C ALA A 190 26.09 10.58 -12.00
N LEU A 191 25.48 11.71 -12.35
CA LEU A 191 24.27 11.75 -13.18
C LEU A 191 24.65 12.03 -14.64
N THR A 192 24.11 11.24 -15.57
CA THR A 192 24.28 11.43 -17.01
C THR A 192 22.92 11.45 -17.71
N LEU A 193 22.75 12.36 -18.67
CA LEU A 193 21.58 12.41 -19.54
C LEU A 193 21.96 11.80 -20.89
N ASP A 194 21.47 10.61 -21.18
CA ASP A 194 21.62 9.97 -22.50
C ASP A 194 20.28 10.03 -23.24
N ALA A 195 20.10 11.09 -24.04
CA ALA A 195 18.91 11.29 -24.85
C ALA A 195 19.19 12.22 -26.04
N PRO A 196 18.62 11.97 -27.22
CA PRO A 196 18.70 12.91 -28.34
C PRO A 196 17.90 14.18 -28.02
N GLU A 197 18.42 15.35 -28.39
CA GLU A 197 17.74 16.63 -28.17
C GLU A 197 16.42 16.76 -28.98
N THR A 198 16.30 15.97 -30.04
CA THR A 198 15.17 15.97 -30.99
C THR A 198 14.07 14.97 -30.63
N LEU A 199 13.89 14.65 -29.35
CA LEU A 199 12.81 13.79 -28.90
C LEU A 199 11.44 14.37 -29.32
N PRO A 200 10.52 13.53 -29.85
CA PRO A 200 9.19 13.99 -30.19
C PRO A 200 8.43 14.43 -28.93
N ASN A 201 7.59 15.45 -29.08
CA ASN A 201 6.66 15.84 -28.02
C ASN A 201 5.69 14.69 -27.73
N VAL A 202 5.39 14.49 -26.45
CA VAL A 202 4.41 13.50 -26.00
C VAL A 202 3.23 14.20 -25.32
N PHE A 203 2.05 13.62 -25.46
CA PHE A 203 0.85 14.11 -24.79
C PHE A 203 0.79 13.55 -23.36
N THR A 204 1.22 14.35 -22.38
CA THR A 204 1.31 13.93 -20.98
C THR A 204 1.13 15.12 -20.04
N ASP A 205 0.91 14.85 -18.75
CA ASP A 205 0.96 15.87 -17.70
C ASP A 205 2.43 16.11 -17.28
N PRO A 206 3.01 17.29 -17.58
CA PRO A 206 4.41 17.56 -17.30
C PRO A 206 4.73 17.64 -15.81
N ASP A 207 3.79 18.08 -14.97
CA ASP A 207 4.03 18.22 -13.54
C ASP A 207 4.07 16.82 -12.90
N ARG A 208 3.20 15.91 -13.36
CA ARG A 208 3.19 14.51 -12.90
C ARG A 208 4.40 13.73 -13.38
N ILE A 209 4.79 13.88 -14.66
CA ILE A 209 6.00 13.24 -15.18
C ILE A 209 7.25 13.75 -14.46
N LEU A 210 7.32 15.06 -14.19
CA LEU A 210 8.42 15.64 -13.44
C LEU A 210 8.54 14.98 -12.06
N LEU A 211 7.44 14.87 -11.32
CA LEU A 211 7.40 14.22 -10.02
C LEU A 211 7.86 12.76 -10.06
N VAL A 212 7.37 11.99 -11.05
CA VAL A 212 7.74 10.57 -11.22
C VAL A 212 9.25 10.44 -11.48
N VAL A 213 9.77 11.17 -12.46
CA VAL A 213 11.19 11.09 -12.84
C VAL A 213 12.08 11.58 -11.71
N GLN A 214 11.70 12.66 -11.02
CA GLN A 214 12.42 13.18 -9.86
C GLN A 214 12.50 12.13 -8.74
N ASN A 215 11.38 11.50 -8.36
CA ASN A 215 11.36 10.47 -7.33
C ASN A 215 12.23 9.25 -7.69
N LEU A 216 12.25 8.84 -8.96
CA LEU A 216 13.10 7.75 -9.43
C LEU A 216 14.59 8.09 -9.34
N ILE A 217 14.98 9.30 -9.75
CA ILE A 217 16.38 9.75 -9.69
C ILE A 217 16.83 9.97 -8.24
N GLU A 218 15.99 10.57 -7.38
CA GLU A 218 16.27 10.72 -5.95
C GLU A 218 16.53 9.35 -5.29
N ASN A 219 15.70 8.34 -5.62
CA ASN A 219 15.93 6.97 -5.16
C ASN A 219 17.22 6.37 -5.73
N ALA A 220 17.51 6.58 -7.02
CA ALA A 220 18.75 6.10 -7.63
C ALA A 220 19.99 6.67 -6.94
N ILE A 221 20.00 7.98 -6.65
CA ILE A 221 21.10 8.63 -5.91
C ILE A 221 21.23 8.03 -4.51
N LYS A 222 20.11 7.89 -3.80
CA LYS A 222 20.09 7.40 -2.41
C LYS A 222 20.60 5.97 -2.24
N TYR A 223 20.31 5.09 -3.20
CA TYR A 223 20.60 3.65 -3.09
C TYR A 223 21.82 3.20 -3.91
N THR A 224 22.37 4.07 -4.75
CA THR A 224 23.65 3.80 -5.41
C THR A 224 24.78 3.95 -4.40
N LYS A 225 25.61 2.92 -4.29
CA LYS A 225 26.85 3.02 -3.52
C LYS A 225 27.87 3.76 -4.39
N GLY A 226 28.22 4.97 -3.98
CA GLY A 226 29.35 5.72 -4.54
C GLY A 226 30.70 5.07 -4.23
#